data_AF-A0AA38EFJ8-F1
#
_entry.id   AF-A0AA38EFJ8-F1
#
_cell.length_a   1.000
_cell.length_b   1.000
_cell.length_c   1.000
_cell.angle_alpha   90.00
_cell.angle_beta   90.00
_cell.angle_gamma   90.00
#
_symmetry.space_group_name_H-M   'P 1'
#
loop_
_entity.id
_entity.type
_entity.pdbx_description
1 polymer ?
#
loop_
_entity_poly.entity_id
_entity_poly.type
_entity_poly.pdbx_seq_one_letter_code
_entity_poly.pdbx_strand_id
1 'polypeptide(L)'
;MSKHYASIAFTDDVQAVQSERGSDGFYGRKLAAAKASPGRDPLTEDEKDYLSERDGFYLASVSETGWPYVQFRGGNPGFIHALDDHTIGWADFRGNLQYISTGNLTGDDRVAIIALDYAHQRRLKIFGHARIVTADEDPVLLNVLTDETDDSVVERAVVVDVEAYDWNCQQHITPRFSAVELESALTPLRAQLSALQAENDRLRAELDDPGE
;
A
#
# COMPACT_ATOMS: atom_id res chain seq x y z
N MET A 1 -2.73 1.83 15.24
CA MET A 1 -3.94 2.64 14.99
C MET A 1 -3.70 4.02 15.53
N SER A 2 -3.80 5.04 14.70
CA SER A 2 -3.96 6.44 15.13
C SER A 2 -5.17 6.57 16.08
N LYS A 3 -5.14 7.53 17.00
CA LYS A 3 -6.27 7.78 17.90
C LYS A 3 -7.49 8.22 17.10
N HIS A 4 -7.30 9.08 16.11
CA HIS A 4 -8.38 9.66 15.30
C HIS A 4 -9.13 8.63 14.44
N TYR A 5 -8.52 7.48 14.14
CA TYR A 5 -9.18 6.45 13.34
C TYR A 5 -10.51 5.98 13.93
N ALA A 6 -10.58 5.82 15.25
CA ALA A 6 -11.80 5.35 15.90
C ALA A 6 -12.93 6.38 15.84
N SER A 7 -12.64 7.68 15.83
CA SER A 7 -13.69 8.71 15.68
C SER A 7 -14.32 8.73 14.30
N ILE A 8 -13.62 8.22 13.28
CA ILE A 8 -14.16 8.09 11.92
C ILE A 8 -14.84 6.73 11.74
N ALA A 9 -14.15 5.65 12.10
CA ALA A 9 -14.55 4.29 11.76
C ALA A 9 -15.61 3.69 12.69
N PHE A 10 -15.66 4.11 13.95
CA PHE A 10 -16.58 3.52 14.93
C PHE A 10 -17.82 4.39 15.08
N THR A 11 -18.59 4.49 13.99
CA THR A 11 -19.90 5.16 13.96
C THR A 11 -20.87 4.50 14.94
N ASP A 12 -22.02 5.14 15.17
CA ASP A 12 -23.03 4.60 16.09
C ASP A 12 -23.53 3.20 15.67
N ASP A 13 -23.73 2.98 14.38
CA ASP A 13 -24.11 1.65 13.85
C ASP A 13 -23.00 0.61 14.07
N VAL A 14 -21.73 0.99 13.88
CA VAL A 14 -20.58 0.10 14.14
C VAL A 14 -20.49 -0.23 15.63
N GLN A 15 -20.67 0.75 16.51
CA GLN A 15 -20.67 0.55 17.96
C GLN A 15 -21.84 -0.34 18.41
N ALA A 16 -23.02 -0.19 17.80
CA ALA A 16 -24.17 -1.05 18.08
C ALA A 16 -23.84 -2.52 17.78
N VAL A 17 -23.23 -2.79 16.61
CA VAL A 17 -22.75 -4.14 16.26
C VAL A 17 -21.63 -4.60 17.20
N GLN A 18 -20.69 -3.72 17.56
CA GLN A 18 -19.62 -4.07 18.50
C GLN A 18 -20.16 -4.49 19.86
N SER A 19 -21.21 -3.83 20.36
CA SER A 19 -21.90 -4.18 21.60
C SER A 19 -22.65 -5.51 21.47
N GLU A 20 -23.40 -5.71 20.39
CA GLU A 20 -24.10 -6.99 20.11
C GLU A 20 -23.11 -8.18 20.11
N ARG A 21 -21.91 -7.97 19.58
CA ARG A 21 -20.87 -9.00 19.44
C ARG A 21 -19.87 -9.04 20.60
N GLY A 22 -20.06 -8.23 21.65
CA GLY A 22 -19.24 -8.24 22.87
C GLY A 22 -17.79 -7.76 22.69
N SER A 23 -17.56 -6.83 21.75
CA SER A 23 -16.24 -6.23 21.47
C SER A 23 -16.11 -4.77 21.92
N ASP A 24 -17.18 -4.21 22.49
CA ASP A 24 -17.28 -2.87 23.06
C ASP A 24 -16.25 -2.60 24.16
N GLY A 25 -15.95 -3.58 25.02
CA GLY A 25 -14.89 -3.44 26.02
C GLY A 25 -13.49 -3.31 25.41
N PHE A 26 -13.23 -4.00 24.29
CA PHE A 26 -11.94 -3.96 23.61
C PHE A 26 -11.73 -2.63 22.86
N TYR A 27 -12.74 -2.18 22.13
CA TYR A 27 -12.66 -0.95 21.31
C TYR A 27 -13.06 0.33 22.05
N GLY A 28 -13.81 0.23 23.15
CA GLY A 28 -14.31 1.39 23.92
C GLY A 28 -13.19 2.28 24.45
N ARG A 29 -12.06 1.69 24.89
CA ARG A 29 -10.87 2.47 25.30
C ARG A 29 -10.27 3.29 24.15
N LYS A 30 -10.24 2.72 22.94
CA LYS A 30 -9.73 3.39 21.74
C LYS A 30 -10.64 4.55 21.34
N LEU A 31 -11.96 4.33 21.37
CA LEU A 31 -12.95 5.38 21.09
C LEU A 31 -12.90 6.51 22.12
N ALA A 32 -12.76 6.19 23.41
CA ALA A 32 -12.60 7.19 24.47
C ALA A 32 -11.33 8.03 24.27
N ALA A 33 -10.20 7.40 23.91
CA ALA A 33 -8.96 8.09 23.60
C ALA A 33 -9.09 9.03 22.38
N ALA A 34 -9.81 8.60 21.34
CA ALA A 34 -10.11 9.42 20.17
C ALA A 34 -10.91 10.68 20.54
N LYS A 35 -11.95 10.52 21.38
CA LYS A 35 -12.78 11.64 21.86
C LYS A 35 -12.01 12.62 22.75
N ALA A 36 -11.04 12.12 23.52
CA ALA A 36 -10.24 12.93 24.44
C ALA A 36 -9.11 13.73 23.75
N SER A 37 -8.70 13.33 22.55
CA SER A 37 -7.63 13.96 21.78
C SER A 37 -8.12 14.23 20.35
N PRO A 38 -9.02 15.20 20.15
CA PRO A 38 -9.55 15.53 18.82
C PRO A 38 -8.44 16.12 17.94
N GLY A 39 -8.29 15.58 16.73
CA GLY A 39 -7.29 16.00 15.76
C GLY A 39 -6.62 14.81 15.06
N ARG A 40 -6.02 15.06 13.90
CA ARG A 40 -5.28 14.06 13.12
C ARG A 40 -3.99 13.69 13.86
N ASP A 41 -3.70 12.40 13.95
CA ASP A 41 -2.39 11.95 14.44
C ASP A 41 -1.36 12.05 13.30
N PRO A 42 -0.12 12.49 13.57
CA PRO A 42 0.94 12.50 12.56
C PRO A 42 1.31 11.07 12.17
N LEU A 43 1.66 10.88 10.91
CA LEU A 43 2.38 9.71 10.43
C LEU A 43 3.71 9.63 11.18
N THR A 44 3.94 8.48 11.81
CA THR A 44 5.25 8.19 12.40
C THR A 44 6.18 7.65 11.32
N GLU A 45 7.47 7.56 11.65
CA GLU A 45 8.46 6.95 10.74
C GLU A 45 8.05 5.53 10.32
N ASP A 46 7.38 4.75 11.18
CA ASP A 46 6.88 3.41 10.84
C ASP A 46 5.91 3.43 9.65
N GLU A 47 5.03 4.44 9.57
CA GLU A 47 4.09 4.58 8.46
C GLU A 47 4.77 5.13 7.20
N LYS A 48 5.66 6.11 7.36
CA LYS A 48 6.39 6.74 6.25
C LYS A 48 7.29 5.71 5.57
N ASP A 49 8.10 4.99 6.34
CA ASP A 49 8.97 3.92 5.85
C ASP A 49 8.14 2.83 5.17
N TYR A 50 7.08 2.37 5.83
CA TYR A 50 6.21 1.34 5.26
C TYR A 50 5.60 1.77 3.92
N LEU A 51 5.13 3.01 3.78
CA LEU A 51 4.55 3.46 2.51
C LEU A 51 5.63 3.60 1.42
N SER A 52 6.82 4.06 1.77
CA SER A 52 7.94 4.20 0.84
C SER A 52 8.40 2.85 0.26
N GLU A 53 8.19 1.75 0.96
CA GLU A 53 8.55 0.41 0.46
C GLU A 53 7.49 -0.24 -0.44
N ARG A 54 6.32 0.40 -0.65
CA ARG A 54 5.24 -0.20 -1.43
C ARG A 54 5.40 0.08 -2.92
N ASP A 55 5.18 -0.95 -3.71
CA ASP A 55 5.04 -0.93 -5.17
C ASP A 55 3.57 -0.79 -5.62
N GLY A 56 2.64 -0.79 -4.67
CA GLY A 56 1.24 -0.52 -4.96
C GLY A 56 0.31 -0.49 -3.75
N PHE A 57 -0.89 0.00 -4.00
CA PHE A 57 -1.98 0.09 -3.03
C PHE A 57 -3.33 0.13 -3.74
N TYR A 58 -4.42 -0.02 -2.98
CA TYR A 58 -5.77 0.16 -3.48
C TYR A 58 -6.34 1.46 -2.93
N LEU A 59 -6.88 2.29 -3.82
CA LEU A 59 -7.53 3.56 -3.53
C LEU A 59 -9.04 3.40 -3.70
N ALA A 60 -9.79 3.80 -2.68
CA ALA A 60 -11.23 3.96 -2.73
C ALA A 60 -11.59 5.44 -2.82
N SER A 61 -12.61 5.74 -3.61
CA SER A 61 -13.26 7.06 -3.75
C SER A 61 -14.77 6.87 -3.84
N VAL A 62 -15.56 7.93 -3.64
CA VAL A 62 -17.02 7.86 -3.67
C VAL A 62 -17.53 8.66 -4.87
N SER A 63 -18.35 8.05 -5.71
CA SER A 63 -19.00 8.76 -6.81
C SER A 63 -20.13 9.66 -6.30
N GLU A 64 -20.51 10.67 -7.10
CA GLU A 64 -21.66 11.53 -6.81
C GLU A 64 -22.99 10.76 -6.65
N THR A 65 -23.07 9.54 -7.20
CA THR A 65 -24.22 8.63 -7.04
C THR A 65 -24.21 7.85 -5.73
N GLY A 66 -23.20 8.05 -4.87
CA GLY A 66 -23.03 7.36 -3.59
C GLY A 66 -22.38 5.97 -3.68
N TRP A 67 -22.09 5.47 -4.89
CA TRP A 67 -21.37 4.20 -5.05
C TRP A 67 -19.88 4.36 -4.72
N PRO A 68 -19.30 3.47 -3.89
CA PRO A 68 -17.86 3.39 -3.72
C PRO A 68 -17.21 2.80 -4.97
N TYR A 69 -16.05 3.34 -5.33
CA TYR A 69 -15.21 2.85 -6.41
C TYR A 69 -13.81 2.55 -5.87
N VAL A 70 -13.24 1.40 -6.24
CA VAL A 70 -11.91 0.96 -5.81
C VAL A 70 -11.04 0.66 -7.02
N GLN A 71 -9.81 1.15 -7.00
CA GLN A 71 -8.83 0.96 -8.06
C GLN A 71 -7.44 0.70 -7.47
N PHE A 72 -6.69 -0.21 -8.09
CA PHE A 72 -5.27 -0.41 -7.79
C PHE A 72 -4.43 0.72 -8.42
N ARG A 73 -3.48 1.23 -7.63
CA ARG A 73 -2.42 2.16 -8.03
C ARG A 73 -1.08 1.48 -7.79
N GLY A 74 -0.21 1.47 -8.78
CA GLY A 74 1.10 0.83 -8.70
C GLY A 74 2.18 1.68 -9.34
N GLY A 75 3.40 1.45 -8.91
CA GLY A 75 4.62 2.10 -9.37
C GLY A 75 5.84 1.35 -8.84
N ASN A 76 7.04 1.86 -9.08
CA ASN A 76 8.24 1.30 -8.45
C ASN A 76 8.18 1.49 -6.92
N PRO A 77 8.78 0.58 -6.12
CA PRO A 77 8.97 0.84 -4.69
C PRO A 77 9.57 2.25 -4.48
N GLY A 78 8.93 3.05 -3.63
CA GLY A 78 9.30 4.46 -3.39
C GLY A 78 8.35 5.47 -4.01
N PHE A 79 7.43 5.06 -4.89
CA PHE A 79 6.55 6.00 -5.59
C PHE A 79 5.49 6.68 -4.70
N ILE A 80 5.27 6.17 -3.47
CA ILE A 80 4.45 6.83 -2.46
C ILE A 80 5.37 7.64 -1.56
N HIS A 81 5.24 8.95 -1.60
CA HIS A 81 6.06 9.86 -0.81
C HIS A 81 5.28 10.38 0.39
N ALA A 82 5.89 10.32 1.58
CA ALA A 82 5.45 11.15 2.69
C ALA A 82 6.02 12.56 2.50
N LEU A 83 5.14 13.52 2.20
CA LEU A 83 5.52 14.92 1.94
C LEU A 83 5.77 15.67 3.25
N ASP A 84 5.02 15.32 4.29
CA ASP A 84 5.22 15.78 5.67
C ASP A 84 4.57 14.78 6.66
N ASP A 85 4.38 15.20 7.91
CA ASP A 85 3.79 14.38 8.98
C ASP A 85 2.29 14.07 8.78
N HIS A 86 1.60 14.74 7.87
CA HIS A 86 0.17 14.59 7.63
C HIS A 86 -0.21 14.42 6.16
N THR A 87 0.75 14.48 5.25
CA THR A 87 0.46 14.48 3.82
C THR A 87 1.31 13.45 3.09
N ILE A 88 0.66 12.66 2.24
CA ILE A 88 1.32 11.75 1.31
C ILE A 88 0.99 12.12 -0.14
N GLY A 89 1.81 11.71 -1.10
CA GLY A 89 1.54 11.95 -2.51
C GLY A 89 2.25 10.97 -3.43
N TRP A 90 1.78 10.91 -4.67
CA TRP A 90 2.38 10.12 -5.75
C TRP A 90 2.08 10.77 -7.10
N ALA A 91 2.92 10.47 -8.10
CA ALA A 91 2.64 10.80 -9.49
C ALA A 91 1.55 9.88 -10.07
N ASP A 92 0.55 10.46 -10.74
CA ASP A 92 -0.49 9.75 -11.49
C ASP A 92 -0.15 9.81 -12.98
N PHE A 93 0.16 8.65 -13.54
CA PHE A 93 0.52 8.49 -14.94
C PHE A 93 -0.72 8.41 -15.82
N ARG A 94 -0.54 8.72 -17.10
CA ARG A 94 -1.60 8.56 -18.10
C ARG A 94 -1.98 7.08 -18.26
N GLY A 95 -3.08 6.68 -17.61
CA GLY A 95 -3.60 5.31 -17.61
C GLY A 95 -4.65 5.04 -18.70
N ASN A 96 -5.63 4.20 -18.35
CA ASN A 96 -6.72 3.75 -19.23
C ASN A 96 -7.78 4.83 -19.59
N LEU A 97 -7.54 6.08 -19.21
CA LEU A 97 -8.38 7.25 -19.51
C LEU A 97 -9.82 7.19 -18.95
N GLN A 98 -10.10 6.38 -17.93
CA GLN A 98 -11.43 6.37 -17.29
C GLN A 98 -11.67 7.57 -16.38
N TYR A 99 -10.61 8.10 -15.76
CA TYR A 99 -10.65 9.29 -14.88
C TYR A 99 -11.66 9.22 -13.72
N ILE A 100 -12.12 8.03 -13.32
CA ILE A 100 -13.19 7.85 -12.33
C ILE A 100 -12.81 8.46 -10.98
N SER A 101 -11.68 8.05 -10.38
CA SER A 101 -11.24 8.62 -9.10
C SER A 101 -11.04 10.13 -9.21
N THR A 102 -10.38 10.62 -10.26
CA THR A 102 -10.17 12.05 -10.51
C THR A 102 -11.48 12.83 -10.55
N GLY A 103 -12.50 12.30 -11.25
CA GLY A 103 -13.83 12.91 -11.30
C GLY A 103 -14.55 12.86 -9.96
N ASN A 104 -14.50 11.73 -9.26
CA ASN A 104 -15.09 11.56 -7.94
C ASN A 104 -14.57 12.61 -6.94
N LEU A 105 -13.26 12.88 -6.95
CA LEU A 105 -12.61 13.86 -6.07
C LEU A 105 -13.09 15.31 -6.28
N THR A 106 -13.76 15.61 -7.39
CA THR A 106 -14.38 16.93 -7.61
C THR A 106 -15.64 17.12 -6.77
N GLY A 107 -16.35 16.04 -6.45
CA GLY A 107 -17.58 16.06 -5.64
C GLY A 107 -17.37 15.67 -4.18
N ASP A 108 -16.54 14.66 -3.93
CA ASP A 108 -16.19 14.17 -2.60
C ASP A 108 -14.70 13.82 -2.56
N ASP A 109 -13.94 14.62 -1.81
CA ASP A 109 -12.49 14.49 -1.71
C ASP A 109 -12.06 13.36 -0.76
N ARG A 110 -13.00 12.72 -0.06
CA ARG A 110 -12.68 11.65 0.89
C ARG A 110 -12.24 10.39 0.17
N VAL A 111 -11.10 9.87 0.60
CA VAL A 111 -10.52 8.61 0.12
C VAL A 111 -10.23 7.65 1.25
N ALA A 112 -10.24 6.37 0.92
CA ALA A 112 -9.66 5.33 1.76
C ALA A 112 -8.58 4.58 0.98
N ILE A 113 -7.43 4.38 1.58
CA ILE A 113 -6.32 3.64 1.00
C ILE A 113 -6.10 2.37 1.81
N ILE A 114 -5.80 1.26 1.12
CA ILE A 114 -5.22 0.08 1.74
C ILE A 114 -3.93 -0.29 1.00
N ALA A 115 -2.81 -0.19 1.72
CA ALA A 115 -1.52 -0.67 1.30
C ALA A 115 -1.26 -2.04 1.93
N LEU A 116 -0.92 -3.02 1.09
CA LEU A 116 -0.71 -4.41 1.49
C LEU A 116 0.75 -4.81 1.25
N ASP A 117 1.33 -5.46 2.23
CA ASP A 117 2.57 -6.20 2.11
C ASP A 117 2.22 -7.68 2.30
N TYR A 118 2.18 -8.41 1.19
CA TYR A 118 1.81 -9.81 1.20
C TYR A 118 2.89 -10.69 1.81
N ALA A 119 4.17 -10.40 1.55
CA ALA A 119 5.29 -11.20 2.02
C ALA A 119 5.37 -11.22 3.56
N HIS A 120 5.20 -10.05 4.19
CA HIS A 120 5.22 -9.91 5.64
C HIS A 120 3.83 -9.89 6.29
N GLN A 121 2.77 -10.07 5.49
CA GLN A 121 1.37 -10.11 5.94
C GLN A 121 0.97 -8.84 6.72
N ARG A 122 1.49 -7.68 6.32
CA ARG A 122 1.18 -6.38 6.93
C ARG A 122 0.18 -5.62 6.06
N ARG A 123 -0.68 -4.84 6.70
CA ARG A 123 -1.55 -3.89 5.99
C ARG A 123 -1.71 -2.59 6.76
N LEU A 124 -1.61 -1.49 6.04
CA LEU A 124 -1.92 -0.15 6.53
C LEU A 124 -3.18 0.35 5.82
N LYS A 125 -4.17 0.77 6.60
CA LYS A 125 -5.34 1.49 6.07
C LYS A 125 -5.21 2.97 6.40
N ILE A 126 -5.62 3.82 5.48
CA ILE A 126 -5.57 5.27 5.64
C ILE A 126 -6.91 5.85 5.21
N PHE A 127 -7.43 6.80 5.98
CA PHE A 127 -8.46 7.74 5.55
C PHE A 127 -7.80 9.08 5.32
N GLY A 128 -8.24 9.80 4.30
CA GLY A 128 -7.74 11.14 4.02
C GLY A 128 -8.58 11.89 3.01
N HIS A 129 -8.16 13.11 2.72
CA HIS A 129 -8.73 13.99 1.72
C HIS A 129 -7.74 14.11 0.57
N ALA A 130 -8.15 13.69 -0.62
CA ALA A 130 -7.29 13.68 -1.80
C ALA A 130 -7.62 14.84 -2.73
N ARG A 131 -6.58 15.46 -3.28
CA ARG A 131 -6.67 16.49 -4.30
C ARG A 131 -5.71 16.20 -5.44
N ILE A 132 -6.11 16.68 -6.62
CA ILE A 132 -5.29 16.63 -7.82
C ILE A 132 -4.43 17.89 -7.88
N VAL A 133 -3.17 17.73 -8.26
CA VAL A 133 -2.25 18.84 -8.53
C VAL A 133 -1.64 18.63 -9.90
N THR A 134 -1.76 19.61 -10.77
CA THR A 134 -1.25 19.57 -12.14
C THR A 134 0.15 20.21 -12.22
N ALA A 135 0.86 19.93 -13.31
CA ALA A 135 2.17 20.53 -13.59
C ALA A 135 2.12 22.07 -13.64
N ASP A 136 0.99 22.63 -14.11
CA ASP A 136 0.80 24.07 -14.19
C ASP A 136 0.57 24.72 -12.81
N GLU A 137 0.07 23.95 -11.84
CA GLU A 137 -0.17 24.41 -10.46
C GLU A 137 1.08 24.32 -9.60
N ASP A 138 1.78 23.19 -9.62
CA ASP A 138 3.01 22.97 -8.85
C ASP A 138 3.98 22.03 -9.58
N PRO A 139 4.83 22.57 -10.47
CA PRO A 139 5.81 21.75 -11.18
C PRO A 139 6.90 21.20 -10.26
N VAL A 140 7.16 21.83 -9.11
CA VAL A 140 8.18 21.38 -8.15
C VAL A 140 7.70 20.11 -7.46
N LEU A 141 6.44 20.08 -7.02
CA LEU A 141 5.84 18.90 -6.43
C LEU A 141 5.85 17.71 -7.40
N LEU A 142 5.49 17.94 -8.67
CA LEU A 142 5.53 16.85 -9.66
C LEU A 142 6.94 16.30 -9.83
N ASN A 143 7.96 17.15 -9.88
CA ASN A 143 9.35 16.69 -9.95
C ASN A 143 9.77 15.88 -8.72
N VAL A 144 9.32 16.26 -7.52
CA VAL A 144 9.58 15.49 -6.29
C VAL A 144 8.94 14.10 -6.33
N LEU A 145 7.76 13.98 -6.95
CA LEU A 145 6.97 12.76 -7.01
C LEU A 145 7.26 11.88 -8.23
N THR A 146 8.09 12.35 -9.16
CA THR A 146 8.42 11.62 -10.38
C THR A 146 9.69 10.81 -10.18
N ASP A 147 9.62 9.51 -10.46
CA ASP A 147 10.79 8.67 -10.55
C ASP A 147 11.49 8.93 -11.90
N GLU A 148 12.73 9.45 -11.87
CA GLU A 148 13.52 9.72 -13.08
C GLU A 148 13.82 8.45 -13.89
N THR A 149 13.65 7.26 -13.30
CA THR A 149 13.86 5.98 -13.98
C THR A 149 12.61 5.43 -14.66
N ASP A 150 11.44 6.05 -14.46
CA ASP A 150 10.18 5.68 -15.09
C ASP A 150 9.88 6.57 -16.30
N ASP A 151 9.88 5.98 -17.50
CA ASP A 151 9.58 6.67 -18.77
C ASP A 151 8.08 7.03 -18.92
N SER A 152 7.25 6.71 -17.93
CA SER A 152 5.82 6.98 -17.94
C SER A 152 5.52 8.48 -17.91
N VAL A 153 4.59 8.92 -18.77
CA VAL A 153 4.17 10.32 -18.83
C VAL A 153 3.31 10.64 -17.59
N VAL A 154 3.89 11.41 -16.67
CA VAL A 154 3.19 11.97 -15.50
C VAL A 154 2.17 12.99 -15.98
N GLU A 155 0.89 12.75 -15.68
CA GLU A 155 -0.20 13.67 -16.06
C GLU A 155 -0.47 14.69 -14.94
N ARG A 156 -0.36 14.23 -13.68
CA ARG A 156 -0.69 15.01 -12.48
C ARG A 156 -0.09 14.32 -11.25
N ALA A 157 -0.07 15.01 -10.12
CA ALA A 157 0.12 14.42 -8.81
C ALA A 157 -1.23 14.22 -8.11
N VAL A 158 -1.32 13.18 -7.28
CA VAL A 158 -2.38 13.07 -6.27
C VAL A 158 -1.74 13.28 -4.91
N VAL A 159 -2.31 14.21 -4.14
CA VAL A 159 -1.88 14.53 -2.79
C VAL A 159 -3.01 14.18 -1.84
N VAL A 160 -2.69 13.50 -0.74
CA VAL A 160 -3.65 13.07 0.27
C VAL A 160 -3.25 13.64 1.62
N ASP A 161 -4.11 14.49 2.16
CA ASP A 161 -4.05 14.91 3.55
C ASP A 161 -4.63 13.78 4.42
N VAL A 162 -3.75 13.09 5.13
CA VAL A 162 -4.06 11.93 5.97
C VAL A 162 -4.85 12.38 7.19
N GLU A 163 -6.07 11.88 7.31
CA GLU A 163 -6.95 12.14 8.44
C GLU A 163 -6.70 11.13 9.58
N ALA A 164 -6.55 9.85 9.24
CA ALA A 164 -6.28 8.79 10.20
C ALA A 164 -5.75 7.52 9.53
N TYR A 165 -5.06 6.68 10.30
CA TYR A 165 -4.55 5.40 9.82
C TYR A 165 -4.67 4.27 10.85
N ASP A 166 -4.63 3.02 10.37
CA ASP A 166 -4.73 1.82 11.19
C ASP A 166 -3.96 0.62 10.65
N TRP A 167 -3.12 0.07 11.53
CA TRP A 167 -2.47 -1.23 11.39
C TRP A 167 -3.40 -2.31 11.90
N ASN A 168 -3.90 -3.13 10.97
CA ASN A 168 -4.85 -4.19 11.27
C ASN A 168 -4.16 -5.56 11.46
N CYS A 169 -4.91 -6.52 12.02
CA CYS A 169 -4.44 -7.89 12.25
C CYS A 169 -3.94 -8.59 10.96
N GLN A 170 -2.76 -9.21 11.04
CA GLN A 170 -2.11 -9.98 9.96
C GLN A 170 -2.84 -11.28 9.57
N GLN A 171 -3.83 -11.71 10.34
CA GLN A 171 -4.56 -12.96 10.09
C GLN A 171 -5.20 -12.98 8.69
N HIS A 172 -5.16 -14.17 8.08
CA HIS A 172 -5.77 -14.49 6.79
C HIS A 172 -5.20 -13.74 5.56
N ILE A 173 -4.08 -13.04 5.68
CA ILE A 173 -3.34 -12.57 4.51
C ILE A 173 -2.48 -13.74 4.03
N THR A 174 -2.79 -14.33 2.87
CA THR A 174 -1.94 -15.37 2.28
C THR A 174 -0.62 -14.74 1.82
N PRO A 175 0.54 -15.26 2.25
CA PRO A 175 1.82 -14.79 1.75
C PRO A 175 1.92 -14.92 0.24
N ARG A 176 2.38 -13.86 -0.42
CA ARG A 176 2.72 -13.83 -1.84
C ARG A 176 4.05 -13.11 -1.98
N PHE A 177 4.88 -13.62 -2.87
CA PHE A 177 6.21 -13.11 -3.13
C PHE A 177 6.31 -12.76 -4.61
N SER A 178 6.92 -11.62 -4.90
CA SER A 178 7.33 -11.23 -6.23
C SER A 178 8.44 -12.17 -6.74
N ALA A 179 8.65 -12.15 -8.05
CA ALA A 179 9.77 -12.88 -8.65
C ALA A 179 11.13 -12.41 -8.09
N VAL A 180 11.27 -11.10 -7.83
CA VAL A 180 12.49 -10.49 -7.30
C VAL A 180 12.79 -11.00 -5.88
N GLU A 181 11.78 -11.03 -5.00
CA GLU A 181 11.96 -11.55 -3.64
C GLU A 181 12.35 -13.03 -3.64
N LEU A 182 11.71 -13.83 -4.51
CA LEU A 182 12.03 -15.26 -4.65
C LEU A 182 13.42 -15.51 -5.25
N GLU A 183 13.93 -14.62 -6.10
CA GLU A 183 15.19 -14.83 -6.80
C GLU A 183 16.36 -15.00 -5.83
N SER A 184 16.34 -14.28 -4.69
CA SER A 184 17.34 -14.41 -3.62
C SER A 184 17.39 -15.84 -3.02
N ALA A 185 16.23 -16.48 -2.86
CA ALA A 185 16.10 -17.84 -2.34
C ALA A 185 16.34 -18.90 -3.43
N LEU A 186 15.95 -18.62 -4.67
CA LEU A 186 16.06 -19.57 -5.79
C LEU A 186 17.48 -19.64 -6.38
N THR A 187 18.24 -18.56 -6.37
CA THR A 187 19.62 -18.51 -6.88
C THR A 187 20.52 -19.60 -6.29
N PRO A 188 20.66 -19.76 -4.96
CA PRO A 188 21.51 -20.80 -4.39
C PRO A 188 21.00 -22.21 -4.72
N LEU A 189 19.68 -22.42 -4.79
CA LEU A 189 19.10 -23.71 -5.15
C LEU A 189 19.43 -24.08 -6.61
N ARG A 190 19.32 -23.12 -7.53
CA ARG A 190 19.69 -23.30 -8.94
C ARG A 190 21.18 -23.62 -9.10
N ALA A 191 22.06 -22.95 -8.33
CA ALA A 191 23.49 -23.23 -8.33
C ALA A 191 23.80 -24.65 -7.83
N GLN A 192 23.15 -25.10 -6.75
CA GLN A 192 23.29 -26.47 -6.24
C GLN A 192 22.77 -27.51 -7.24
N LEU A 193 21.63 -27.26 -7.89
CA LEU A 193 21.08 -28.15 -8.91
C LEU A 193 22.05 -28.31 -10.09
N SER A 194 22.64 -27.21 -10.55
CA SER A 194 23.64 -27.24 -11.63
C SER A 194 24.90 -28.03 -11.23
N ALA A 195 25.40 -27.83 -10.00
CA ALA A 195 26.55 -28.59 -9.50
C ALA A 195 26.24 -30.09 -9.37
N LEU A 196 25.05 -30.44 -8.86
CA LEU A 196 24.62 -31.84 -8.76
C LEU A 196 24.40 -32.48 -10.14
N GLN A 197 23.92 -31.74 -11.13
CA GLN A 197 23.79 -32.22 -12.51
C GLN A 197 25.17 -32.50 -13.11
N ALA A 198 26.12 -31.57 -12.98
CA ALA A 198 27.48 -31.76 -13.47
C ALA A 198 28.18 -32.97 -12.79
N GLU A 199 27.99 -33.15 -11.49
CA GLU A 199 28.53 -34.30 -10.77
C GLU A 199 27.92 -35.62 -11.25
N ASN A 200 26.59 -35.67 -11.42
CA ASN A 200 25.92 -36.87 -11.94
C ASN A 200 26.37 -37.21 -13.35
N ASP A 201 26.55 -36.21 -14.21
CA ASP A 201 27.03 -36.42 -15.58
C ASP A 201 28.46 -36.97 -15.56
N ARG A 202 29.33 -36.47 -14.67
CA ARG A 202 30.69 -37.01 -14.49
C ARG A 202 30.65 -38.47 -14.01
N LEU A 203 29.89 -38.76 -12.96
CA LEU A 203 29.79 -40.11 -12.40
C LEU A 203 29.19 -41.11 -13.40
N ARG A 204 28.23 -40.68 -14.22
CA ARG A 204 27.68 -41.51 -15.30
C ARG A 204 28.73 -41.82 -16.36
N ALA A 205 29.50 -40.81 -16.78
CA ALA A 205 30.60 -41.04 -17.71
C ALA A 205 31.65 -42.02 -17.15
N GLU A 206 31.97 -41.94 -15.86
CA GLU A 206 32.86 -42.90 -15.18
C GLU A 206 32.30 -44.34 -15.12
N LEU A 207 30.98 -44.50 -15.08
CA LEU A 207 30.33 -45.82 -15.06
C LEU A 207 30.14 -46.42 -16.47
N ASP A 208 29.89 -45.57 -17.47
CA ASP A 208 29.71 -45.97 -18.88
C ASP A 208 31.05 -46.23 -19.59
N ASP A 209 32.17 -45.80 -19.01
CA ASP A 209 33.54 -46.19 -19.40
C ASP A 209 34.20 -47.05 -18.30
N PRO A 210 33.72 -48.28 -18.04
CA PRO A 210 34.36 -49.17 -17.10
C PRO A 210 35.63 -49.67 -17.79
N GLY A 211 36.75 -48.99 -17.54
CA GLY A 211 38.02 -49.24 -18.23
C GLY A 211 38.31 -50.73 -18.51
N GLU A 212 38.79 -50.99 -19.73
CA GLU A 212 39.40 -52.26 -20.15
C GLU A 212 40.39 -52.84 -19.13
#